data_AF-A0A4Y9ZYV3-F1
#
_entry.id   AF-A0A4Y9ZYV3-F1
#
_cell.length_a   1.000
_cell.length_b   1.000
_cell.length_c   1.000
_cell.angle_alpha   90.00
_cell.angle_beta   90.00
_cell.angle_gamma   90.00
#
_symmetry.space_group_name_H-M   'P 1'
#
loop_
_entity.id
_entity.type
_entity.pdbx_description
1 polymer ?
#
loop_
_entity_poly.entity_id
_entity_poly.type
_entity_poly.pdbx_seq_one_letter_code
_entity_poly.pdbx_strand_id
1 'polypeptide(L)'
;MSSSAQIAGNAPDAVKERVINAHNLISRANIHFGKEIRDDLVLKEVNIRPKADESQRMEARVVLEITVVESMLNVSGNVHGGCTAYLVDM
;
A
#
# COMPACT_ATOMS: atom_id res chain seq x y z
N MET A 1 10.75 9.64 -3.32
CA MET A 1 9.41 10.17 -3.64
C MET A 1 8.98 9.57 -4.95
N SER A 2 7.92 8.78 -4.96
CA SER A 2 7.39 8.17 -6.19
C SER A 2 6.62 9.22 -6.99
N SER A 3 6.89 9.31 -8.29
CA SER A 3 6.10 10.10 -9.26
C SER A 3 5.04 9.22 -9.92
N SER A 4 3.89 9.78 -10.32
CA SER A 4 2.87 9.04 -11.10
C SER A 4 3.43 8.28 -12.32
N ALA A 5 4.47 8.82 -12.97
CA ALA A 5 5.13 8.17 -14.11
C ALA A 5 5.83 6.84 -13.76
N GLN A 6 6.15 6.62 -12.48
CA GLN A 6 6.77 5.40 -11.97
C GLN A 6 5.75 4.39 -11.43
N ILE A 7 4.49 4.79 -11.31
CA ILE A 7 3.40 3.95 -10.82
C ILE A 7 2.70 3.30 -12.01
N ALA A 8 2.77 1.98 -12.09
CA ALA A 8 2.12 1.21 -13.14
C ALA A 8 0.59 1.19 -12.96
N GLY A 9 -0.09 0.60 -13.95
CA GLY A 9 -1.54 0.44 -13.95
C GLY A 9 -2.28 1.49 -14.78
N ASN A 10 -3.56 1.21 -15.00
CA ASN A 10 -4.42 1.90 -15.96
C ASN A 10 -5.15 3.15 -15.42
N ALA A 11 -4.98 3.48 -14.13
CA ALA A 11 -5.64 4.64 -13.55
C ALA A 11 -5.08 5.95 -14.15
N PRO A 12 -5.91 7.00 -14.31
CA PRO A 12 -5.43 8.31 -14.74
C PRO A 12 -4.37 8.89 -13.79
N ASP A 13 -3.43 9.68 -14.31
CA ASP A 13 -2.33 10.24 -13.50
C ASP A 13 -2.84 11.06 -12.31
N ALA A 14 -3.92 11.84 -12.49
CA ALA A 14 -4.54 12.59 -11.41
C ALA A 14 -5.03 11.68 -10.26
N VAL A 15 -5.47 10.46 -10.56
CA VAL A 15 -5.86 9.47 -9.55
C VAL A 15 -4.63 8.87 -8.88
N LYS A 16 -3.60 8.52 -9.66
CA LYS A 16 -2.31 8.04 -9.13
C LYS A 16 -1.70 9.05 -8.17
N GLU A 17 -1.66 10.33 -8.54
CA GLU A 17 -1.17 11.42 -7.69
C GLU A 17 -2.00 11.55 -6.41
N ARG A 18 -3.31 11.36 -6.47
CA ARG A 18 -4.16 11.38 -5.27
C ARG A 18 -3.83 10.24 -4.31
N VAL A 19 -3.56 9.03 -4.83
CA VAL A 19 -3.12 7.88 -4.04
C VAL A 19 -1.72 8.13 -3.45
N ILE A 20 -0.78 8.65 -4.25
CA ILE A 20 0.56 9.03 -3.79
C ILE A 20 0.47 10.03 -2.64
N ASN A 21 -0.37 11.06 -2.76
CA ASN A 21 -0.55 12.07 -1.73
C ASN A 21 -1.17 11.50 -0.45
N ALA A 22 -2.16 10.60 -0.56
CA ALA A 22 -2.73 9.91 0.59
C ALA A 22 -1.68 9.04 1.30
N HIS A 23 -0.92 8.24 0.54
CA HIS A 23 0.18 7.41 1.05
C HIS A 23 1.24 8.26 1.77
N ASN A 24 1.63 9.39 1.18
CA ASN A 24 2.59 10.31 1.77
C ASN A 24 2.07 10.98 3.05
N LEU A 25 0.77 11.31 3.12
CA LEU A 25 0.16 11.89 4.31
C LEU A 25 0.21 10.90 5.47
N ILE A 26 -0.16 9.63 5.21
CA ILE A 26 -0.14 8.56 6.20
C ILE A 26 1.30 8.30 6.66
N SER A 27 2.24 8.21 5.71
CA SER A 27 3.68 7.99 5.98
C SER A 27 4.30 9.10 6.85
N ARG A 28 3.83 10.34 6.69
CA ARG A 28 4.33 11.51 7.43
C ARG A 28 3.58 11.81 8.71
N ALA A 29 2.48 11.11 8.99
CA ALA A 29 1.76 11.29 10.23
C ALA A 29 2.68 10.94 11.41
N ASN A 30 2.62 11.72 12.49
CA ASN A 30 3.42 11.50 13.69
C ASN A 30 2.87 10.35 14.55
N ILE A 31 2.57 9.23 13.89
CA ILE A 31 2.07 7.99 14.46
C ILE A 31 3.28 7.05 14.60
N HIS A 32 3.52 6.62 15.83
CA HIS A 32 4.70 5.81 16.17
C HIS A 32 4.50 4.32 15.89
N PHE A 33 3.27 3.83 15.97
CA PHE A 33 2.96 2.42 15.73
C PHE A 33 3.16 2.05 14.26
N GLY A 34 3.89 0.97 14.01
CA GLY A 34 4.13 0.43 12.67
C GLY A 34 4.97 1.34 11.76
N LYS A 35 5.67 2.35 12.31
CA LYS A 35 6.42 3.34 11.55
C LYS A 35 7.38 2.72 10.51
N GLU A 36 8.19 1.75 10.91
CA GLU A 36 9.14 1.09 9.99
C GLU A 36 8.41 0.40 8.84
N ILE A 37 7.35 -0.37 9.14
CA ILE A 37 6.54 -1.07 8.14
C ILE A 37 5.91 -0.07 7.16
N ARG A 38 5.34 1.01 7.68
CA ARG A 38 4.67 2.03 6.88
C ARG A 38 5.63 2.77 5.96
N ASP A 39 6.78 3.19 6.49
CA ASP A 39 7.73 4.01 5.75
C ASP A 39 8.43 3.20 4.63
N ASP A 40 8.51 1.87 4.78
CA ASP A 40 9.08 0.95 3.79
C ASP A 40 8.06 0.45 2.75
N LEU A 41 6.77 0.80 2.89
CA LEU A 41 5.76 0.46 1.88
C LEU A 41 5.94 1.28 0.60
N VAL A 42 6.09 0.58 -0.51
CA VAL A 42 6.28 1.16 -1.84
C VAL A 42 5.04 0.96 -2.68
N LEU A 43 4.40 2.05 -3.10
CA LEU A 43 3.32 2.00 -4.09
C LEU A 43 3.86 1.57 -5.45
N LYS A 44 3.24 0.57 -6.07
CA LYS A 44 3.67 -0.01 -7.36
C LYS A 44 2.64 0.17 -8.47
N GLU A 45 1.37 -0.06 -8.16
CA GLU A 45 0.30 -0.06 -9.15
C GLU A 45 -0.95 0.62 -8.61
N VAL A 46 -1.65 1.33 -9.49
CA VAL A 46 -3.03 1.79 -9.27
C VAL A 46 -3.85 1.48 -10.53
N ASN A 47 -4.89 0.68 -10.35
CA ASN A 47 -5.80 0.28 -11.42
C ASN A 47 -7.25 0.58 -11.05
N ILE A 48 -8.05 0.87 -12.08
CA ILE A 48 -9.51 0.93 -12.01
C ILE A 48 -10.03 -0.09 -13.01
N ARG A 49 -10.90 -1.00 -12.56
CA ARG A 49 -11.45 -2.08 -13.38
C ARG A 49 -12.89 -2.40 -12.99
N PRO A 50 -13.71 -2.99 -13.88
CA PRO A 50 -14.99 -3.57 -13.47
C PRO A 50 -14.76 -4.64 -12.39
N LYS A 51 -15.62 -4.67 -11.36
CA LYS A 51 -15.53 -5.64 -10.28
C LYS A 51 -15.98 -7.02 -10.81
N ALA A 52 -15.15 -8.04 -10.62
CA ALA A 52 -15.36 -9.34 -11.27
C ALA A 52 -16.67 -10.05 -10.83
N ASP A 53 -17.04 -9.92 -9.57
CA ASP A 53 -18.24 -10.51 -8.95
C ASP A 53 -19.48 -9.59 -9.04
N GLU A 54 -19.31 -8.32 -9.42
CA GLU A 54 -20.39 -7.33 -9.48
C GLU A 54 -20.13 -6.34 -10.64
N SER A 55 -20.34 -6.81 -11.88
CA SER A 55 -19.90 -6.11 -13.11
C SER A 55 -20.49 -4.71 -13.33
N GLN A 56 -21.58 -4.38 -12.64
CA GLN A 56 -22.18 -3.03 -12.63
C GLN A 56 -21.40 -2.04 -11.75
N ARG A 57 -20.38 -2.50 -11.01
CA ARG A 57 -19.54 -1.68 -10.14
C ARG A 57 -18.10 -1.66 -10.62
N MET A 58 -17.43 -0.56 -10.30
CA MET A 58 -16.00 -0.41 -10.49
C MET A 58 -15.26 -0.76 -9.20
N GLU A 59 -14.06 -1.32 -9.35
CA GLU A 59 -13.10 -1.63 -8.30
C GLU A 59 -11.81 -0.81 -8.54
N ALA A 60 -11.31 -0.19 -7.48
CA ALA A 60 -9.95 0.32 -7.44
C ALA A 60 -9.03 -0.76 -6.85
N ARG A 61 -7.97 -1.11 -7.57
CA ARG A 61 -6.92 -2.01 -7.08
C ARG A 61 -5.62 -1.24 -6.92
N VAL A 62 -5.16 -1.13 -5.68
CA VAL A 62 -3.88 -0.52 -5.31
C VAL A 62 -2.94 -1.62 -4.87
N VAL A 63 -1.70 -1.61 -5.37
CA VAL A 63 -0.66 -2.58 -4.98
C VAL A 63 0.48 -1.84 -4.32
N LEU A 64 0.77 -2.24 -3.08
CA LEU A 64 1.98 -1.86 -2.37
C LEU A 64 2.87 -3.09 -2.18
N GLU A 65 4.17 -2.87 -2.18
CA GLU A 65 5.20 -3.86 -1.88
C GLU A 65 5.98 -3.45 -0.65
N ILE A 66 6.45 -4.44 0.11
CA ILE A 66 7.38 -4.25 1.23
C ILE A 66 8.36 -5.42 1.28
N THR A 67 9.59 -5.15 1.70
CA THR A 67 10.57 -6.21 2.00
C THR A 67 10.42 -6.63 3.45
N VAL A 68 10.19 -7.92 3.69
CA VAL A 68 10.16 -8.45 5.07
C VAL A 68 11.57 -8.44 5.65
N VAL A 69 11.74 -7.80 6.80
CA VAL A 69 12.99 -7.76 7.56
C VAL A 69 12.85 -8.50 8.89
N GLU A 70 13.98 -8.78 9.54
CA GLU A 70 14.04 -9.58 10.77
C GLU A 70 13.17 -9.03 11.90
N SER A 71 13.06 -7.70 12.04
CA SER A 71 12.21 -7.05 13.06
C SER A 71 10.71 -7.31 12.88
N MET A 72 10.30 -7.81 11.71
CA MET A 72 8.91 -8.17 11.42
C MET A 72 8.60 -9.64 11.72
N LEU A 73 9.59 -10.44 12.13
CA LEU A 73 9.41 -11.86 12.38
C LEU A 73 8.95 -12.12 13.82
N ASN A 74 8.15 -13.17 14.00
CA ASN A 74 7.84 -13.72 15.32
C ASN A 74 8.93 -14.72 15.76
N VAL A 75 8.77 -15.27 16.97
CA VAL A 75 9.71 -16.24 17.56
C VAL A 75 9.88 -17.54 16.73
N SER A 76 8.96 -17.82 15.81
CA SER A 76 9.03 -18.98 14.91
C SER A 76 9.63 -18.64 13.53
N GLY A 77 10.09 -17.40 13.33
CA GLY A 77 10.67 -16.96 12.05
C GLY A 77 9.66 -16.62 10.96
N ASN A 78 8.36 -16.55 11.28
CA ASN A 78 7.31 -16.13 10.34
C ASN A 78 7.02 -14.64 10.49
N VAL A 79 6.41 -13.99 9.49
CA VAL A 79 5.90 -12.63 9.66
C VAL A 79 4.94 -12.58 10.84
N HIS A 80 5.21 -11.68 11.78
CA HIS A 80 4.42 -11.52 12.99
C HIS A 80 2.98 -11.14 12.62
N GLY A 81 2.00 -11.77 13.29
CA GLY A 81 0.58 -11.55 13.00
C GLY A 81 0.18 -10.07 13.14
N GLY A 82 0.78 -9.37 14.09
CA GLY A 82 0.61 -7.91 14.26
C GLY A 82 1.11 -7.08 13.06
N CYS A 83 2.20 -7.48 12.41
CA CYS A 83 2.68 -6.82 11.18
C CYS A 83 1.70 -7.07 10.03
N THR A 84 1.18 -8.29 9.92
CA THR A 84 0.20 -8.63 8.88
C THR A 84 -1.12 -7.89 9.09
N ALA A 85 -1.62 -7.84 10.33
CA ALA A 85 -2.82 -7.10 10.67
C ALA A 85 -2.67 -5.61 10.39
N TYR A 86 -1.50 -5.03 10.70
CA TYR A 86 -1.19 -3.64 10.35
C TYR A 86 -1.25 -3.40 8.84
N LEU A 87 -0.64 -4.28 8.03
CA LEU A 87 -0.67 -4.15 6.57
C LEU A 87 -2.08 -4.25 5.97
N VAL A 88 -3.00 -4.97 6.62
CA VAL A 88 -4.41 -5.07 6.18
C VAL A 88 -5.22 -3.82 6.54
N ASP A 89 -4.90 -3.18 7.66
CA ASP A 89 -5.61 -1.99 8.16
C ASP A 89 -5.25 -0.70 7.40
N MET A 90 -3.99 -0.59 6.98
CA MET A 90 -3.39 0.62 6.41
C MET A 90 -3.93 1.07 5.05
#